data_AF-A0A845CLW0-F1
#
_entry.id   AF-A0A845CLW0-F1
#
_cell.length_a   1.000
_cell.length_b   1.000
_cell.length_c   1.000
_cell.angle_alpha   90.00
_cell.angle_beta   90.00
_cell.angle_gamma   90.00
#
_symmetry.space_group_name_H-M   'P 1'
#
loop_
_entity.id
_entity.type
_entity.pdbx_description
1 polymer ?
#
loop_
_entity_poly.entity_id
_entity_poly.type
_entity_poly.pdbx_seq_one_letter_code
_entity_poly.pdbx_strand_id
1 'polypeptide(L)' 'MKRTLICVIAIALLAVFWTFYQAGASGLGPGARAPELKGGPWLGGEPVKLADLRGKVVLLDMWTFA' A
#
# COMPACT_ATOMS: atom_id res chain seq x y z
N MET A 1 9.14 -13.66 -40.00
CA MET A 1 10.15 -13.84 -38.92
C MET A 1 10.46 -12.53 -38.18
N LYS A 2 10.94 -11.45 -38.85
CA LYS A 2 11.27 -10.17 -38.17
C LYS A 2 10.08 -9.47 -37.47
N ARG A 3 8.90 -9.45 -38.11
CA ARG A 3 7.65 -8.90 -37.53
C ARG A 3 7.18 -9.65 -36.28
N THR A 4 7.29 -10.98 -36.31
CA THR A 4 6.95 -11.85 -35.19
C THR A 4 7.86 -11.59 -33.98
N LEU A 5 9.16 -11.42 -34.23
CA LEU A 5 10.15 -11.10 -33.19
C LEU A 5 9.85 -9.75 -32.50
N ILE A 6 9.48 -8.73 -33.28
CA ILE A 6 9.13 -7.40 -32.76
C ILE A 6 7.88 -7.46 -31.86
N CYS A 7 6.84 -8.19 -32.27
CA CYS A 7 5.63 -8.32 -31.45
C CYS A 7 5.91 -9.03 -30.11
N VAL A 8 6.75 -10.07 -30.10
CA VAL A 8 7.12 -10.78 -28.87
C VAL A 8 7.88 -9.87 -27.92
N ILE A 9 8.83 -9.08 -28.43
CA ILE A 9 9.58 -8.11 -27.62
C ILE A 9 8.65 -7.01 -27.07
N ALA A 10 7.75 -6.47 -27.89
CA ALA A 10 6.80 -5.45 -27.45
C ALA A 10 5.86 -5.96 -26.35
N ILE A 11 5.35 -7.19 -26.49
CA ILE A 11 4.49 -7.82 -25.46
C ILE A 11 5.30 -8.08 -24.19
N ALA A 12 6.54 -8.56 -24.30
CA ALA A 12 7.41 -8.75 -23.13
C ALA A 12 7.68 -7.43 -22.41
N LEU A 13 7.94 -6.34 -23.14
CA LEU A 13 8.16 -5.01 -22.56
C LEU A 13 6.90 -4.45 -21.89
N LEU A 14 5.73 -4.62 -22.50
CA LEU A 14 4.45 -4.22 -21.91
C LEU A 14 4.13 -5.02 -20.64
N ALA A 15 4.42 -6.32 -20.64
CA ALA A 15 4.25 -7.17 -19.46
C ALA A 15 5.17 -6.73 -18.32
N VAL A 16 6.45 -6.49 -18.60
CA VAL A 16 7.42 -5.99 -17.61
C VAL A 16 6.99 -4.61 -17.08
N PHE A 17 6.55 -3.71 -17.95
CA PHE A 17 6.05 -2.39 -17.56
C PHE A 17 4.82 -2.49 -16.63
N TRP A 18 3.90 -3.42 -16.89
CA TRP A 18 2.73 -3.66 -16.04
C TRP A 18 3.12 -4.09 -14.61
N THR A 19 4.15 -4.95 -14.49
CA THR A 19 4.64 -5.42 -13.19
C THR A 19 5.20 -4.27 -12.34
N PHE A 20 5.90 -3.33 -12.97
CA PHE A 20 6.44 -2.15 -12.28
C PHE A 20 5.37 -1.08 -12.00
N TYR A 21 4.33 -0.96 -12.83
CA TYR A 21 3.26 0.01 -12.63
C TYR A 21 2.45 -0.24 -11.36
N GLN A 22 2.24 -1.51 -10.96
CA GLN A 22 1.48 -1.83 -9.74
C GLN A 22 2.22 -1.53 -8.43
N ALA A 23 3.52 -1.25 -8.45
CA ALA A 23 4.31 -1.02 -7.24
C ALA A 23 3.99 0.30 -6.49
N GLY A 24 3.17 1.19 -7.08
CA GLY A 24 2.95 2.56 -6.55
C GLY A 24 1.65 2.81 -5.80
N ALA A 25 0.68 1.90 -5.81
CA ALA A 25 -0.67 2.17 -5.26
C ALA A 25 -0.92 1.39 -3.96
N SER A 26 -0.21 1.72 -2.89
CA SER A 26 -0.44 1.16 -1.55
C SER A 26 -1.76 1.62 -0.90
N GLY A 27 -2.54 2.49 -1.56
CA GLY A 27 -3.75 3.10 -1.01
C GLY A 27 -3.49 4.07 0.15
N LEU A 28 -2.21 4.27 0.52
CA LEU A 28 -1.75 5.18 1.54
C LEU A 28 -1.17 6.42 0.87
N GLY A 29 -1.79 7.57 1.09
CA GLY A 29 -1.34 8.84 0.52
C GLY A 29 -2.12 10.03 1.10
N PRO A 30 -1.64 11.26 0.93
CA PRO A 30 -2.37 12.45 1.36
C PRO A 30 -3.79 12.48 0.81
N GLY A 31 -4.78 12.76 1.66
CA GLY A 31 -6.20 12.78 1.29
C GLY A 31 -6.87 11.41 1.19
N ALA A 32 -6.11 10.30 1.20
CA ALA A 32 -6.69 8.97 1.34
C ALA A 32 -7.25 8.76 2.75
N ARG A 33 -8.34 8.01 2.85
CA ARG A 33 -8.89 7.64 4.16
C ARG A 33 -7.92 6.68 4.84
N ALA A 34 -7.48 7.03 6.05
CA ALA A 34 -6.71 6.13 6.90
C ALA A 34 -7.45 4.80 7.10
N PRO A 35 -6.83 3.64 6.81
CA PRO A 35 -7.40 2.33 7.11
C PRO A 35 -7.61 2.13 8.61
N GLU A 36 -8.64 1.38 8.99
CA GLU A 36 -8.89 1.07 10.40
C GLU A 36 -7.79 0.19 11.01
N LEU A 37 -7.46 0.41 12.28
CA LEU A 37 -6.47 -0.39 12.99
C LEU A 37 -7.05 -1.78 13.27
N LYS A 38 -6.36 -2.81 12.80
CA LYS A 38 -6.73 -4.22 12.97
C LYS A 38 -5.56 -4.97 13.59
N GLY A 39 -5.87 -6.01 14.34
CA GLY A 39 -4.87 -6.89 14.98
C GLY A 39 -4.80 -6.71 16.49
N GLY A 40 -3.84 -7.39 17.08
CA GLY A 40 -3.59 -7.43 18.52
C GLY A 40 -2.52 -8.49 18.86
N PRO A 41 -2.17 -8.65 20.14
CA PRO A 41 -2.78 -8.00 21.31
C PRO A 41 -2.43 -6.51 21.44
N TRP A 42 -3.27 -5.75 22.14
CA TRP A 42 -3.01 -4.34 22.47
C TRP A 42 -2.30 -4.26 23.81
N LEU A 43 -1.30 -3.38 23.89
CA LEU A 43 -0.52 -3.16 25.12
C LEU A 43 -0.89 -1.80 25.71
N GLY A 44 -1.04 -1.74 27.04
CA GLY A 44 -1.25 -0.48 27.76
C GLY A 44 -2.67 0.09 27.69
N GLY A 45 -3.65 -0.65 27.18
CA GLY A 45 -5.04 -0.22 27.15
C GLY A 45 -5.95 -1.06 26.26
N GLU A 46 -7.18 -0.57 26.09
CA GLU A 46 -8.17 -1.15 25.19
C GLU A 46 -7.84 -0.87 23.72
N PRO A 47 -8.35 -1.68 22.77
CA PRO A 47 -8.22 -1.43 21.35
C PRO A 47 -8.68 -0.03 20.95
N VAL A 48 -7.84 0.68 20.20
CA VAL A 48 -8.14 2.05 19.73
C VAL A 48 -8.79 2.00 18.35
N LYS A 49 -9.97 2.61 18.20
CA LYS A 49 -10.64 2.80 16.91
C LYS A 49 -10.36 4.20 16.37
N LEU A 50 -10.00 4.30 15.10
CA LEU A 50 -9.74 5.61 14.47
C LEU A 50 -11.01 6.47 14.36
N ALA A 51 -12.19 5.85 14.33
CA ALA A 51 -13.46 6.56 14.36
C ALA A 51 -13.64 7.43 15.62
N ASP A 52 -13.15 6.94 16.76
CA ASP A 52 -13.28 7.61 18.06
C ASP A 52 -12.29 8.79 18.20
N LEU A 53 -11.30 8.87 17.30
CA LEU A 53 -10.27 9.93 17.27
C LEU A 53 -10.54 11.02 16.22
N ARG A 54 -11.71 11.00 15.56
CA ARG A 54 -12.07 12.03 14.58
C ARG A 54 -12.04 13.43 15.19
N GLY A 55 -11.53 14.39 14.43
CA GLY A 55 -11.30 15.77 14.89
C GLY A 55 -9.91 15.99 15.52
N LYS A 56 -9.11 14.94 15.69
CA LYS A 56 -7.71 15.04 16.15
C LYS A 56 -6.73 14.74 15.01
N VAL A 57 -5.53 15.30 15.11
CA VAL A 57 -4.38 14.84 14.33
C VAL A 57 -3.79 13.63 15.06
N VAL A 58 -3.68 12.51 14.36
CA VAL A 58 -3.22 11.23 14.91
C VAL A 58 -1.94 10.81 14.19
N LEU A 59 -0.89 10.52 14.96
CA LEU A 59 0.35 9.94 14.47
C LEU A 59 0.34 8.44 14.73
N LEU A 60 0.58 7.64 13.69
CA LEU A 60 0.83 6.21 13.81
C LEU A 60 2.32 5.97 13.63
N ASP A 61 2.99 5.49 14.68
CA ASP A 61 4.40 5.17 14.66
C ASP A 61 4.60 3.66 14.60
N MET A 62 5.15 3.17 13.48
CA MET A 62 5.35 1.74 13.24
C MET A 62 6.78 1.35 13.58
N TRP A 63 6.96 0.57 14.64
CA TRP A 63 8.28 0.19 15.17
C TRP A 63 8.37 -1.31 15.45
N THR A 64 9.60 -1.79 15.59
CA THR A 64 9.93 -3.14 16.09
C THR A 64 11.08 -3.04 17.09
N PHE A 65 11.17 -3.99 18.02
CA PHE A 65 12.34 -4.14 18.88
C PHE A 65 13.53 -4.70 18.08
N ALA A 66 14.75 -4.40 18.54
CA ALA A 66 16.01 -4.77 17.91
C ALA A 66 16.51 -6.16 18.35
#